data_AF-A0A843BIU9-F1
#
_entry.id   AF-A0A843BIU9-F1
#
_cell.length_a   1.000
_cell.length_b   1.000
_cell.length_c   1.000
_cell.angle_alpha   90.00
_cell.angle_beta   90.00
_cell.angle_gamma   90.00
#
_symmetry.space_group_name_H-M   'P 1'
#
loop_
_entity.id
_entity.type
_entity.pdbx_description
1 polymer ?
#
loop_
_entity_poly.entity_id
_entity_poly.type
_entity_poly.pdbx_seq_one_letter_code
_entity_poly.pdbx_strand_id
1 'polypeptide(L)' 'MPTITVSMRVGHSSEQKRAFAEAVTAAAVEHLNVRDTQTIITYDEKPKDSFFRAGKQL' A
#
# COMPACT_ATOMS: atom_id res chain seq x y z
N MET A 1 5.36 -15.01 4.86
CA MET A 1 6.07 -13.78 4.44
C MET A 1 5.21 -13.08 3.41
N PRO A 2 4.27 -12.22 3.84
CA PRO A 2 3.38 -11.52 2.91
C PRO A 2 4.10 -10.37 2.20
N THR A 3 3.87 -10.26 0.90
CA THR A 3 4.21 -9.07 0.11
C THR A 3 2.91 -8.39 -0.30
N ILE A 4 2.76 -7.12 0.06
CA ILE A 4 1.55 -6.34 -0.16
C ILE A 4 1.89 -5.17 -1.09
N THR A 5 1.29 -5.14 -2.28
CA THR A 5 1.44 -4.04 -3.21
C THR A 5 0.22 -3.13 -3.15
N VAL A 6 0.46 -1.85 -2.88
CA VAL A 6 -0.57 -0.82 -2.80
C VAL A 6 -0.54 -0.02 -4.10
N SER A 7 -1.53 -0.23 -4.96
CA SER A 7 -1.70 0.60 -6.15
C SER A 7 -2.48 1.86 -5.79
N MET A 8 -1.88 3.03 -5.97
CA MET A 8 -2.47 4.30 -5.55
C MET A 8 -2.02 5.48 -6.41
N ARG A 9 -2.69 6.62 -6.25
CA ARG A 9 -2.31 7.86 -6.92
C ARG A 9 -1.06 8.46 -6.28
N VAL A 10 -0.21 9.06 -7.11
CA VAL A 10 0.87 9.95 -6.66
C VAL A 10 0.33 11.10 -5.80
N GLY A 11 1.15 11.60 -4.88
CA GLY A 11 0.86 12.84 -4.11
C GLY A 11 0.84 12.68 -2.59
N HIS A 12 1.06 11.46 -2.07
CA HIS A 12 1.18 11.24 -0.62
C HIS A 12 2.62 11.45 -0.16
N SER A 13 2.79 12.05 1.02
CA SER A 13 4.11 12.28 1.61
C SER A 13 4.76 10.97 2.07
N SER A 14 6.07 10.99 2.28
CA SER A 14 6.81 9.85 2.84
C SER A 14 6.32 9.48 4.25
N GLU A 15 5.89 10.47 5.05
CA GLU A 15 5.34 10.24 6.38
C GLU A 15 4.00 9.51 6.35
N GLN A 16 3.11 9.91 5.42
CA GLN A 16 1.83 9.22 5.21
C GLN A 16 2.04 7.76 4.77
N LYS A 17 2.97 7.54 3.83
CA LYS A 17 3.35 6.19 3.38
C LYS A 17 3.98 5.37 4.51
N ARG A 18 4.79 5.97 5.38
CA ARG A 18 5.34 5.27 6.56
C ARG A 18 4.23 4.85 7.52
N ALA A 19 3.36 5.78 7.91
CA ALA A 19 2.26 5.51 8.84
C ALA A 19 1.30 4.42 8.31
N PHE A 20 0.99 4.45 7.02
CA PHE A 20 0.19 3.39 6.39
C PHE A 20 0.90 2.04 6.44
N ALA A 21 2.20 1.99 6.12
CA ALA A 21 2.95 0.74 6.14
C ALA A 21 3.03 0.13 7.55
N GLU A 22 3.20 0.95 8.58
CA GLU A 22 3.19 0.53 9.99
C GLU A 22 1.85 -0.10 10.36
N ALA A 23 0.73 0.56 10.03
CA ALA A 23 -0.61 0.07 10.34
C ALA A 23 -0.93 -1.26 9.64
N VAL A 24 -0.60 -1.39 8.35
CA VAL A 24 -0.84 -2.63 7.60
C VAL A 24 0.07 -3.76 8.06
N THR A 25 1.32 -3.45 8.42
CA THR A 25 2.25 -4.45 8.99
C THR A 25 1.73 -4.97 10.32
N ALA A 26 1.23 -4.09 11.20
CA ALA A 26 0.61 -4.51 12.47
C ALA A 26 -0.58 -5.45 12.23
N ALA A 27 -1.47 -5.13 11.28
CA ALA A 27 -2.59 -6.00 10.91
C ALA A 27 -2.13 -7.35 10.34
N ALA A 28 -1.05 -7.37 9.54
CA ALA A 28 -0.47 -8.61 9.02
C ALA A 28 0.09 -9.48 10.14
N VAL A 29 0.80 -8.90 11.11
CA VAL A 29 1.31 -9.60 12.29
C VAL A 29 0.15 -10.19 13.09
N GLU A 30 -0.89 -9.39 13.36
CA GLU A 30 -2.05 -9.79 14.17
C GLU A 30 -2.84 -10.95 13.53
N HIS A 31 -3.20 -10.82 12.25
CA HIS A 31 -4.13 -11.75 11.63
C HIS A 31 -3.47 -12.93 10.91
N LEU A 32 -2.23 -12.76 10.44
CA LEU A 32 -1.50 -13.80 9.72
C LEU A 32 -0.45 -14.50 10.58
N ASN A 33 -0.25 -14.05 11.84
CA ASN A 33 0.76 -14.56 12.77
C ASN A 33 2.16 -14.65 12.14
N VAL A 34 2.55 -13.59 11.43
CA VAL A 34 3.88 -13.45 10.82
C VAL A 34 4.73 -12.48 11.63
N ARG A 35 6.06 -12.57 11.51
CA ARG A 35 6.95 -11.54 12.06
C ARG A 35 6.84 -10.26 11.24
N ASP A 36 7.01 -9.13 11.90
CA ASP A 36 7.05 -7.79 11.29
C ASP A 36 8.08 -7.72 10.13
N THR A 37 9.28 -8.24 10.36
CA THR A 37 10.40 -8.33 9.40
C THR A 37 10.10 -9.19 8.18
N GLN A 38 9.02 -9.97 8.20
CA GLN A 38 8.58 -10.80 7.08
C GLN A 38 7.48 -10.15 6.25
N THR A 39 7.03 -8.94 6.60
CA THR A 39 6.01 -8.21 5.85
C THR A 39 6.67 -7.14 5.00
N ILE A 40 6.44 -7.18 3.68
CA ILE A 40 6.99 -6.20 2.74
C ILE A 40 5.84 -5.44 2.10
N ILE A 41 5.88 -4.11 2.19
CA ILE A 41 4.89 -3.23 1.55
C ILE A 41 5.57 -2.46 0.42
N THR A 42 5.00 -2.53 -0.78
CA THR A 42 5.45 -1.77 -1.95
C THR A 42 4.34 -0.84 -2.43
N TYR A 43 4.72 0.38 -2.83
CA TYR A 43 3.80 1.37 -3.37
C TYR A 43 3.97 1.44 -4.89
N ASP A 44 2.91 1.07 -5.62
CA ASP A 44 2.82 1.26 -7.07
C ASP A 44 2.04 2.55 -7.35
N GLU A 45 2.75 3.67 -7.33
CA GLU A 45 2.17 5.00 -7.51
C GLU A 45 2.00 5.31 -9.01
N LYS A 46 0.78 5.63 -9.43
CA LYS A 46 0.48 6.06 -10.80
C LYS A 46 -0.06 7.50 -10.84
N PRO A 47 0.19 8.26 -11.91
CA PRO A 47 -0.46 9.56 -12.10
C PRO A 47 -1.99 9.41 -12.23
N LYS A 48 -2.73 10.51 -12.00
CA LYS A 48 -4.20 10.48 -11.96
C LYS A 48 -4.83 10.00 -13.28
N ASP A 49 -4.22 10.36 -14.40
CA ASP A 49 -4.64 9.98 -15.75
C ASP A 49 -4.50 8.48 -16.06
N SER A 50 -3.85 7.72 -15.19
CA SER A 50 -3.67 6.28 -15.37
C SER A 50 -4.84 5.46 -14.78
N PHE A 51 -5.76 6.08 -14.05
CA PHE A 51 -6.88 5.38 -13.39
C PHE A 51 -8.20 5.61 -14.13
N PHE A 52 -8.78 4.51 -14.63
CA PHE A 52 -10.10 4.49 -15.25
C PHE A 52 -11.02 3.52 -14.52
N ARG A 53 -12.29 3.91 -14.32
CA ARG A 53 -13.34 3.04 -13.79
C ARG A 53 -14.52 3.04 -14.75
N ALA A 54 -14.92 1.85 -15.21
CA ALA A 54 -15.98 1.68 -16.20
C ALA A 54 -15.79 2.55 -17.46
N GLY A 55 -14.55 2.65 -17.94
CA GLY A 55 -14.20 3.44 -19.13
C GLY A 55 -14.13 4.96 -18.91
N LYS A 56 -14.35 5.45 -17.68
CA LYS A 56 -14.24 6.88 -17.35
C LYS A 56 -13.00 7.15 -16.52
N GLN A 57 -12.28 8.22 -16.86
CA GLN A 57 -11.15 8.68 -16.07
C GLN A 57 -11.63 9.08 -14.66
N LEU A 58 -10.88 8.64 -13.64
CA LEU A 58 -11.17 8.93 -12.23
C LEU A 58 -10.52 10.24 -11.74
#